data_AF-A0A957KZT4-F1
#
_entry.id   AF-A0A957KZT4-F1
#
_cell.length_a   1.000
_cell.length_b   1.000
_cell.length_c   1.000
_cell.angle_alpha   90.00
_cell.angle_beta   90.00
_cell.angle_gamma   90.00
#
_symmetry.space_group_name_H-M   'P 1'
#
loop_
_entity.id
_entity.type
_entity.pdbx_description
1 polymer ?
#
loop_
_entity_poly.entity_id
_entity_poly.type
_entity_poly.pdbx_seq_one_letter_code
_entity_poly.pdbx_strand_id
1 'polypeptide(L)' 'VTNIGTEQVVVDEQDVSLLSNGTLYLVFSTNPGFPWVIPPGQTVTYALTFQRPNDFAAIFSILGREFQLNNLR' A
#
# COMPACT_ATOMS: atom_id res chain seq x y z
N VAL A 1 -1.50 -8.31 -3.84
CA VAL A 1 -2.33 -8.78 -2.69
C VAL A 1 -3.12 -9.99 -3.13
N THR A 2 -3.14 -11.07 -2.35
CA THR A 2 -3.96 -12.26 -2.62
C THR A 2 -5.06 -12.37 -1.58
N ASN A 3 -6.31 -12.49 -2.02
CA ASN A 3 -7.43 -12.71 -1.12
C ASN A 3 -7.59 -14.22 -0.87
N ILE A 4 -7.23 -14.66 0.34
CA ILE A 4 -7.36 -16.06 0.80
C ILE A 4 -8.65 -16.32 1.59
N GLY A 5 -9.52 -15.32 1.71
CA GLY A 5 -10.80 -15.42 2.41
C GLY A 5 -11.95 -15.86 1.50
N THR A 6 -13.17 -15.83 2.06
CA THR A 6 -14.41 -16.22 1.39
C THR A 6 -15.25 -15.04 0.91
N GLU A 7 -14.93 -13.82 1.36
CA GLU A 7 -15.60 -12.58 0.97
C GLU A 7 -14.68 -11.70 0.11
N GLN A 8 -15.26 -10.79 -0.66
CA GLN A 8 -14.47 -9.82 -1.42
C GLN A 8 -13.71 -8.88 -0.47
N VAL A 9 -12.48 -8.54 -0.85
CA VAL A 9 -11.69 -7.51 -0.17
C VAL A 9 -11.73 -6.26 -1.04
N VAL A 10 -12.07 -5.13 -0.42
CA VAL A 10 -11.97 -3.80 -1.02
C VAL A 10 -10.79 -3.11 -0.39
N VAL A 11 -9.85 -2.63 -1.20
CA VAL A 11 -8.72 -1.81 -0.75
C VAL A 11 -8.97 -0.38 -1.18
N ASP A 12 -9.11 0.52 -0.22
CA ASP A 12 -9.27 1.95 -0.43
C ASP A 12 -7.95 2.71 -0.20
N GLU A 13 -7.93 3.99 -0.53
CA GLU A 13 -6.75 4.85 -0.34
C GLU A 13 -6.31 4.88 1.13
N GLN A 14 -7.26 4.83 2.07
CA GLN A 14 -6.99 4.87 3.52
C GLN A 14 -6.33 3.59 4.05
N ASP A 15 -6.45 2.48 3.32
CA ASP A 15 -5.84 1.20 3.69
C ASP A 15 -4.35 1.15 3.35
N VAL A 16 -3.84 2.17 2.66
CA VAL A 16 -2.48 2.25 2.16
C VAL A 16 -1.80 3.49 2.75
N SER A 17 -0.63 3.31 3.36
CA SER A 17 0.14 4.43 3.88
C SER A 17 1.64 4.22 3.75
N LEU A 18 2.38 5.33 3.67
CA LEU A 18 3.82 5.33 3.80
C LEU A 18 4.19 6.32 4.92
N LEU A 19 4.77 5.80 6.00
CA LEU A 19 5.18 6.59 7.16
C LEU A 19 6.71 6.65 7.22
N SER A 20 7.29 7.84 7.36
CA SER A 20 8.73 8.00 7.58
C SER A 20 8.96 9.07 8.64
N ASN A 21 9.66 8.69 9.71
CA ASN A 21 9.94 9.55 10.88
C ASN A 21 8.71 10.31 11.41
N GLY A 22 7.57 9.60 11.54
CA GLY A 22 6.30 10.17 12.00
C GLY A 22 5.54 11.02 10.97
N THR A 23 6.09 11.24 9.77
CA THR A 23 5.42 11.95 8.67
C THR A 23 4.72 10.98 7.74
N LEU A 24 3.42 11.20 7.50
CA LEU A 24 2.62 10.42 6.55
C LEU A 24 2.81 10.96 5.12
N TYR A 25 3.10 10.07 4.18
CA TYR A 25 3.23 10.35 2.76
C TYR A 25 2.01 9.80 2.03
N LEU A 26 1.32 10.67 1.29
CA LEU A 26 0.14 10.32 0.51
C LEU A 26 0.52 9.59 -0.78
N VAL A 27 -0.37 8.71 -1.23
CA VAL A 27 -0.25 8.04 -2.53
C VAL A 27 -0.36 9.10 -3.63
N PHE A 28 0.63 9.18 -4.51
CA PHE A 28 0.61 10.11 -5.65
C PHE A 28 -0.14 9.51 -6.84
N SER A 29 0.07 8.23 -7.11
CA SER A 29 -0.69 7.49 -8.12
C SER A 29 -0.73 6.00 -7.82
N THR A 30 -1.73 5.34 -8.38
CA THR A 30 -1.87 3.89 -8.30
C THR A 30 -2.43 3.28 -9.59
N ASN A 31 -2.06 2.04 -9.85
CA ASN A 31 -2.65 1.21 -10.89
C ASN A 31 -2.84 -0.22 -10.35
N PRO A 32 -4.06 -0.77 -10.27
CA PRO A 32 -5.34 -0.16 -10.66
C PRO A 32 -5.71 1.08 -9.81
N GLY A 33 -6.63 1.92 -10.30
CA GLY A 33 -7.19 3.02 -9.51
C GLY A 33 -7.95 2.50 -8.29
N PHE A 34 -7.92 3.22 -7.17
CA PHE A 34 -8.78 2.89 -6.02
C PHE A 34 -10.27 3.05 -6.38
N PRO A 35 -11.18 2.24 -5.79
CA PRO A 35 -10.90 1.09 -4.92
C PRO A 35 -10.41 -0.13 -5.70
N TRP A 36 -9.54 -0.94 -5.08
CA TRP A 36 -9.17 -2.25 -5.63
C TRP A 36 -10.11 -3.31 -5.10
N VAL A 37 -10.89 -3.93 -5.98
CA VAL A 37 -11.75 -5.05 -5.63
C VAL A 37 -11.01 -6.35 -5.90
N ILE A 38 -10.81 -7.16 -4.85
CA ILE A 38 -10.11 -8.45 -4.90
C ILE A 38 -11.10 -9.57 -4.52
N PRO A 39 -11.70 -10.26 -5.50
CA PRO A 39 -12.60 -11.38 -5.23
C PRO A 39 -11.90 -12.53 -4.47
N PRO A 40 -12.67 -13.42 -3.81
CA PRO A 40 -12.14 -14.60 -3.15
C PRO A 40 -11.24 -15.45 -4.06
N GLY A 41 -10.07 -15.85 -3.57
CA GLY A 41 -9.09 -16.66 -4.30
C GLY A 41 -8.30 -15.91 -5.39
N GLN A 42 -8.58 -14.62 -5.63
CA GLN A 42 -7.89 -13.83 -6.65
C GLN A 42 -6.68 -13.09 -6.11
N THR A 43 -5.78 -12.73 -7.02
CA THR A 43 -4.61 -11.90 -6.75
C THR A 43 -4.68 -10.64 -7.59
N VAL A 44 -4.50 -9.48 -6.94
CA VAL A 44 -4.31 -8.19 -7.61
C VAL A 44 -2.84 -7.79 -7.50
N THR A 45 -2.24 -7.57 -8.66
CA THR A 45 -0.95 -6.89 -8.80
C THR A 45 -1.22 -5.39 -8.86
N TYR A 46 -0.44 -4.61 -8.11
CA TYR A 46 -0.61 -3.17 -8.03
C TYR A 46 0.73 -2.45 -8.15
N ALA A 47 0.69 -1.23 -8.64
CA ALA A 47 1.78 -0.27 -8.57
C ALA A 47 1.31 0.95 -7.77
N LEU A 48 2.17 1.44 -6.88
CA LEU A 48 1.97 2.66 -6.10
C LEU A 48 3.16 3.59 -6.33
N THR A 49 2.89 4.87 -6.44
CA THR A 49 3.92 5.90 -6.38
C THR A 49 3.66 6.83 -5.21
N PHE A 50 4.74 7.22 -4.55
CA PHE A 50 4.74 8.17 -3.44
C PHE A 50 5.78 9.23 -3.72
N GLN A 51 5.63 10.40 -3.10
CA GLN A 51 6.76 11.30 -2.98
C GLN A 51 7.84 10.61 -2.12
N ARG A 52 9.08 10.55 -2.62
CA ARG A 52 10.19 9.89 -1.92
C ARG A 52 10.44 10.57 -0.57
N PRO A 53 10.41 9.84 0.56
CA PRO A 53 10.76 10.40 1.86
C PRO A 53 12.22 10.88 1.92
N ASN A 54 12.47 11.94 2.69
CA ASN A 54 13.83 12.45 2.95
C ASN A 54 14.48 11.75 4.15
N ASP A 55 14.41 10.42 4.18
CA ASP A 55 14.99 9.56 5.22
C ASP A 55 15.55 8.27 4.57
N PHE A 56 16.32 7.50 5.32
CA PHE A 56 16.89 6.23 4.88
C PHE A 56 15.90 5.07 4.95
N ALA A 57 14.86 5.20 5.76
CA ALA A 57 13.84 4.18 5.97
C ALA A 57 12.43 4.75 6.03
N ALA A 58 11.45 3.92 5.67
CA ALA A 58 10.03 4.19 5.80
C ALA A 58 9.25 2.90 6.06
N ILE A 59 8.09 3.01 6.68
CA ILE A 59 7.15 1.91 6.89
C ILE A 59 6.04 2.06 5.86
N PHE A 60 5.97 1.11 4.94
CA PHE A 60 4.84 0.97 4.04
C PHE A 60 3.80 0.06 4.69
N SER A 61 2.54 0.51 4.77
CA SER A 61 1.43 -0.28 5.29
C SER A 61 0.37 -0.47 4.22
N ILE A 62 -0.17 -1.69 4.13
CA ILE A 62 -1.32 -2.03 3.30
C ILE A 62 -2.21 -3.04 4.03
N LEU A 63 -3.51 -2.76 4.15
CA LEU A 63 -4.47 -3.64 4.84
C LEU A 63 -4.00 -4.04 6.27
N GLY A 64 -3.41 -3.08 6.99
CA GLY A 64 -2.85 -3.29 8.33
C GLY A 64 -1.58 -4.14 8.40
N ARG A 65 -0.96 -4.49 7.26
CA ARG A 65 0.34 -5.18 7.19
C ARG A 65 1.43 -4.18 6.86
N GLU A 66 2.47 -4.19 7.68
CA GLU A 66 3.60 -3.26 7.57
C GLU A 66 4.84 -3.92 6.97
N PHE A 67 5.55 -3.14 6.17
CA PHE A 67 6.79 -3.50 5.49
C PHE A 67 7.80 -2.37 5.65
N GLN A 68 8.96 -2.67 6.22
CA GLN A 68 10.04 -1.71 6.32
C GLN A 68 10.79 -1.60 4.99
N LEU A 69 10.78 -0.40 4.43
CA LEU A 69 11.61 -0.02 3.30
C LEU A 69 12.91 0.57 3.85
N ASN A 70 14.04 0.10 3.33
CA ASN A 70 15.38 0.57 3.71
C ASN A 70 16.14 1.04 2.46
N ASN A 71 17.24 1.76 2.67
CA ASN A 71 18.10 2.28 1.60
C ASN A 71 17.30 3.15 0.60
N LEU A 72 16.40 3.98 1.14
CA LEU A 72 15.66 4.96 0.36
C LEU A 72 16.52 6.14 -0.09
N ARG A 73 17.85 6.10 0.08
CA ARG A 73 18.81 7.08 -0.42
C ARG A 73 20.04 6.40 -1.00
#